data_AF-A0AAW8WM80-F1
#
_entry.id   AF-A0AAW8WM80-F1
#
_cell.length_a   1.000
_cell.length_b   1.000
_cell.length_c   1.000
_cell.angle_alpha   90.00
_cell.angle_beta   90.00
_cell.angle_gamma   90.00
#
_symmetry.space_group_name_H-M   'P 1'
#
loop_
_entity.id
_entity.type
_entity.pdbx_description
1 polymer ?
#
loop_
_entity_poly.entity_id
_entity_poly.type
_entity_poly.pdbx_seq_one_letter_code
_entity_poly.pdbx_strand_id
1 'polypeptide(L)'
;MTKNKATINALNGSKIDLNHKLQNLEKQYVALTQLIFSSDKNKSELINQRHAIIKYLGADFYHQALIAYSNNKNRSNQLLGRNKSVIVTFSDYHVNNNSIDLVIYTTFALKKRIQNQKTGLAYLTVNYNLTKDKATNTQIQLATSEANK
;
A
#
# COMPACT_ATOMS: atom_id res chain seq x y z
N MET A 1 -3.50 -32.14 6.10
CA MET A 1 -3.52 -31.13 5.02
C MET A 1 -2.10 -30.71 4.69
N THR A 2 -1.54 -31.25 3.61
CA THR A 2 -0.21 -30.89 3.11
C THR A 2 -0.30 -29.55 2.40
N LYS A 3 0.26 -28.49 3.00
CA LYS A 3 0.44 -27.19 2.32
C LYS A 3 1.47 -27.40 1.21
N ASN A 4 1.01 -27.50 -0.04
CA ASN A 4 1.89 -27.47 -1.20
C ASN A 4 2.62 -26.12 -1.21
N LYS A 5 3.93 -26.13 -0.94
CA LYS A 5 4.81 -24.97 -1.11
C LYS A 5 5.08 -24.79 -2.59
N ALA A 6 4.51 -23.76 -3.20
CA ALA A 6 4.92 -23.34 -4.53
C ALA A 6 6.30 -22.67 -4.40
N THR A 7 7.31 -23.28 -5.00
CA THR A 7 8.67 -22.71 -5.07
C THR A 7 9.00 -22.34 -6.51
N ILE A 8 9.49 -21.13 -6.71
CA ILE A 8 10.03 -20.66 -8.00
C ILE A 8 11.54 -20.50 -7.89
N ASN A 9 12.25 -20.91 -8.93
CA ASN A 9 13.69 -20.71 -9.05
C ASN A 9 13.93 -19.24 -9.44
N ALA A 10 14.56 -18.47 -8.55
CA ALA A 10 15.07 -17.17 -8.92
C ALA A 10 16.25 -17.33 -9.88
N LEU A 11 16.44 -16.34 -10.76
CA LEU A 11 17.51 -16.29 -11.76
C LEU A 11 18.94 -16.42 -11.18
N ASN A 12 19.09 -16.27 -9.86
CA ASN A 12 20.36 -16.44 -9.13
C ASN A 12 20.51 -17.85 -8.48
N GLY A 13 19.71 -18.83 -8.87
CA GLY A 13 19.76 -20.21 -8.33
C GLY A 13 19.13 -20.38 -6.94
N SER A 14 18.52 -19.33 -6.38
CA SER A 14 17.83 -19.37 -5.08
C SER A 14 16.40 -19.90 -5.24
N LYS A 15 15.98 -20.87 -4.42
CA LYS A 15 14.56 -21.25 -4.33
C LYS A 15 13.81 -20.22 -3.48
N ILE A 16 12.82 -19.55 -4.07
CA ILE A 16 11.92 -18.65 -3.35
C ILE A 16 10.69 -19.45 -2.93
N ASP A 17 10.41 -19.51 -1.62
CA ASP A 17 9.11 -19.96 -1.09
C ASP A 17 8.08 -18.86 -1.38
N LEU A 18 7.38 -19.00 -2.50
CA LEU A 18 6.47 -17.98 -3.00
C LEU A 18 5.35 -17.74 -2.00
N ASN A 19 4.76 -18.80 -1.45
CA ASN A 19 3.66 -18.67 -0.48
C ASN A 19 4.08 -17.87 0.75
N HIS A 20 5.23 -18.17 1.35
CA HIS A 20 5.72 -17.40 2.49
C HIS A 20 6.06 -15.95 2.11
N LYS A 21 6.63 -15.75 0.92
CA LYS A 21 6.97 -14.41 0.42
C LYS A 21 5.72 -13.56 0.21
N LEU A 22 4.67 -14.10 -0.42
CA LEU A 22 3.41 -13.40 -0.64
C LEU A 22 2.71 -13.03 0.66
N GLN A 23 2.67 -13.95 1.64
CA GLN A 23 2.12 -13.65 2.97
C GLN A 23 2.86 -12.52 3.69
N ASN A 24 4.18 -12.47 3.55
CA ASN A 24 4.97 -11.38 4.12
C ASN A 24 4.73 -10.07 3.37
N LEU A 25 4.66 -10.10 2.04
CA LEU A 25 4.33 -8.91 1.25
C LEU A 25 2.94 -8.37 1.64
N GLU A 26 1.93 -9.22 1.73
CA GLU A 26 0.57 -8.84 2.14
C GLU A 26 0.59 -8.11 3.48
N LYS A 27 1.23 -8.68 4.51
CA LYS A 27 1.33 -8.04 5.83
C LYS A 27 1.98 -6.66 5.76
N GLN A 28 3.07 -6.53 5.00
CA GLN A 28 3.78 -5.26 4.85
C GLN A 28 2.92 -4.21 4.14
N TYR A 29 2.28 -4.60 3.03
CA TYR A 29 1.39 -3.71 2.29
C TYR A 29 0.15 -3.31 3.08
N VAL A 30 -0.43 -4.22 3.88
CA VAL A 30 -1.55 -3.88 4.78
C VAL A 30 -1.10 -2.84 5.80
N ALA A 31 0.00 -3.09 6.52
CA ALA A 31 0.48 -2.20 7.57
C ALA A 31 0.85 -0.80 7.03
N LEU A 32 1.59 -0.74 5.92
CA LEU A 32 2.01 0.52 5.32
C LEU A 32 0.82 1.29 4.74
N THR A 33 -0.11 0.61 4.07
CA THR A 33 -1.32 1.25 3.55
C THR A 33 -2.20 1.78 4.68
N GLN A 34 -2.37 1.04 5.78
CA GLN A 34 -3.10 1.52 6.95
C GLN A 34 -2.46 2.77 7.55
N LEU A 35 -1.13 2.78 7.69
CA LEU A 35 -0.37 3.96 8.13
C LEU A 35 -0.59 5.15 7.18
N ILE A 36 -0.52 4.92 5.87
CA ILE A 36 -0.66 5.95 4.84
C ILE A 36 -2.12 6.41 4.65
N PHE A 37 -3.12 5.68 5.10
CA PHE A 37 -4.54 6.06 4.95
C PHE A 37 -5.26 6.17 6.29
N SER A 38 -4.55 6.57 7.35
CA SER A 38 -5.11 6.87 8.67
C SER A 38 -5.15 8.38 8.97
N SER A 39 -6.08 8.81 9.81
CA SER A 39 -6.18 10.19 10.34
C SER A 39 -5.17 10.49 11.44
N ASP A 40 -4.65 9.45 12.08
CA ASP A 40 -3.85 9.56 13.30
C ASP A 40 -2.36 9.66 12.99
N LYS A 41 -2.03 9.86 11.71
CA LYS A 41 -0.66 10.01 11.21
C LYS A 41 0.10 11.07 12.01
N ASN A 42 1.18 10.65 12.62
CA ASN A 42 2.25 11.55 12.99
C ASN A 42 3.28 11.59 11.85
N LYS A 43 3.71 12.79 11.42
CA LYS A 43 4.83 12.97 10.47
C LYS A 43 6.03 12.08 10.84
N SER A 44 6.29 11.94 12.14
CA SER A 44 7.38 11.12 12.65
C SER A 44 7.24 9.66 12.25
N GLU A 45 6.04 9.10 12.21
CA GLU A 45 5.83 7.69 11.84
C GLU A 45 6.11 7.47 10.35
N LEU A 46 5.70 8.39 9.48
CA LEU A 46 6.03 8.34 8.06
C LEU A 46 7.54 8.41 7.83
N ILE A 47 8.25 9.28 8.57
CA ILE A 47 9.71 9.38 8.51
C ILE A 47 10.37 8.11 9.04
N ASN A 48 9.91 7.59 10.18
CA ASN A 48 10.45 6.36 10.77
C ASN A 48 10.26 5.15 9.85
N GLN A 49 9.18 5.12 9.08
CA GLN A 49 8.88 4.07 8.11
C GLN A 49 9.41 4.37 6.69
N ARG A 50 10.22 5.43 6.50
CA ARG A 50 10.73 5.85 5.18
C ARG A 50 11.31 4.69 4.38
N HIS A 51 12.22 3.90 4.96
CA HIS A 51 12.86 2.80 4.25
C HIS A 51 11.85 1.73 3.80
N ALA A 52 10.89 1.40 4.65
CA ALA A 52 9.84 0.45 4.32
C ALA A 52 8.91 0.99 3.22
N ILE A 53 8.47 2.25 3.33
CA ILE A 53 7.62 2.88 2.31
C ILE A 53 8.36 2.93 0.96
N ILE A 54 9.63 3.35 0.94
CA ILE A 54 10.41 3.39 -0.31
C ILE A 54 10.59 1.97 -0.88
N LYS A 55 10.85 0.98 -0.03
CA LYS A 55 11.02 -0.41 -0.44
C LYS A 55 9.76 -0.98 -1.08
N TYR A 56 8.59 -0.78 -0.47
CA TYR A 56 7.36 -1.44 -0.90
C TYR A 56 6.48 -0.58 -1.81
N LEU A 57 6.56 0.75 -1.73
CA LEU A 57 5.70 1.66 -2.50
C LEU A 57 6.50 2.63 -3.38
N GLY A 58 7.83 2.69 -3.26
CA GLY A 58 8.69 3.52 -4.10
C GLY A 58 8.95 4.93 -3.53
N ALA A 59 10.01 5.55 -4.03
CA ALA A 59 10.46 6.87 -3.57
C ALA A 59 9.49 8.00 -3.93
N ASP A 60 8.93 7.97 -5.14
CA ASP A 60 7.99 8.99 -5.61
C ASP A 60 6.71 8.97 -4.76
N PHE A 61 6.21 7.78 -4.45
CA PHE A 61 5.07 7.61 -3.56
C PHE A 61 5.35 8.18 -2.17
N TYR A 62 6.51 7.86 -1.58
CA TYR A 62 6.91 8.42 -0.29
C TYR A 62 6.95 9.95 -0.31
N HIS A 63 7.50 10.54 -1.38
CA HIS A 63 7.59 11.99 -1.53
C HIS A 63 6.19 12.62 -1.63
N GLN A 64 5.30 12.05 -2.45
CA GLN A 64 3.91 12.49 -2.56
C GLN A 64 3.15 12.38 -1.22
N ALA A 65 3.35 11.30 -0.46
CA ALA A 65 2.74 11.12 0.86
C ALA A 65 3.20 12.20 1.86
N LEU A 66 4.48 12.58 1.84
CA LEU A 66 5.01 13.67 2.66
C LEU A 66 4.47 15.04 2.27
N ILE A 67 4.38 15.32 0.96
CA ILE A 67 3.77 16.57 0.45
C ILE A 67 2.31 16.63 0.86
N ALA A 68 1.55 15.56 0.66
CA ALA A 68 0.14 15.47 1.04
C ALA A 68 -0.04 15.67 2.55
N TYR A 69 0.82 15.09 3.39
CA TYR A 69 0.79 15.33 4.84
C TYR A 69 1.05 16.81 5.17
N SER A 70 2.09 17.40 4.58
CA SER A 70 2.49 18.79 4.86
C SER A 70 1.42 19.80 4.43
N ASN A 71 0.77 19.56 3.29
CA ASN A 71 -0.33 20.39 2.78
C ASN A 71 -1.60 20.27 3.65
N ASN A 72 -1.86 19.10 4.23
CA ASN A 72 -2.98 18.88 5.14
C ASN A 72 -2.76 19.50 6.54
N LYS A 73 -1.53 19.87 6.92
CA LYS A 73 -1.25 20.53 8.20
C LYS A 73 -1.83 21.95 8.28
N ASN A 74 -1.95 22.62 7.13
CA ASN A 74 -2.42 24.02 7.05
C ASN A 74 -3.93 24.15 6.78
N ARG A 75 -4.65 23.04 6.57
CA ARG A 75 -6.09 23.06 6.36
C ARG A 75 -6.73 22.20 7.45
N SER A 76 -7.58 22.81 8.26
CA SER A 76 -8.45 22.16 9.26
C SER A 76 -9.42 21.09 8.69
N ASN A 77 -9.28 20.76 7.40
CA ASN A 77 -9.93 19.69 6.68
C ASN A 77 -8.94 18.52 6.53
N GLN A 78 -8.61 17.82 7.62
CA GLN A 78 -7.96 16.50 7.49
C GLN A 78 -8.87 15.62 6.62
N LEU A 79 -8.54 15.48 5.34
CA LEU A 79 -9.36 14.73 4.39
C LEU A 79 -9.36 13.23 4.71
N LEU A 80 -8.41 12.75 5.50
CA LEU A 80 -8.32 11.35 5.91
C LEU A 80 -8.82 11.19 7.35
N GLY A 81 -9.86 10.37 7.51
CA GLY A 81 -10.37 9.78 8.74
C GLY A 81 -9.69 8.42 9.02
N ARG A 82 -10.30 7.60 9.87
CA ARG A 82 -9.80 6.25 10.15
C ARG A 82 -9.80 5.38 8.88
N ASN A 83 -8.74 4.60 8.71
CA ASN A 83 -8.73 3.50 7.74
C ASN A 83 -9.83 2.50 8.13
N LYS A 84 -10.62 2.06 7.15
CA LYS A 84 -11.71 1.10 7.36
C LYS A 84 -11.30 -0.31 6.94
N SER A 85 -10.63 -0.42 5.79
CA SER A 85 -10.14 -1.71 5.30
C SER A 85 -8.95 -1.54 4.37
N VAL A 86 -8.10 -2.57 4.33
CA VAL A 86 -7.10 -2.79 3.30
C VAL A 86 -7.22 -4.23 2.81
N ILE A 87 -7.27 -4.40 1.50
CA ILE A 87 -7.23 -5.70 0.83
C ILE A 87 -6.04 -5.66 -0.12
N VAL A 88 -5.21 -6.71 -0.07
CA VAL A 88 -4.08 -6.88 -0.99
C VAL A 88 -4.34 -8.15 -1.78
N THR A 89 -4.26 -8.04 -3.11
CA THR A 89 -4.40 -9.19 -4.02
C THR A 89 -3.19 -9.24 -4.94
N PHE A 90 -2.68 -10.44 -5.19
CA PHE A 90 -1.60 -10.69 -6.13
C PHE A 90 -2.21 -11.14 -7.45
N SER A 91 -1.79 -10.54 -8.56
CA SER A 91 -2.28 -10.90 -9.90
C SER A 91 -1.29 -11.84 -10.59
N ASP A 92 -0.32 -11.29 -11.31
CA ASP A 92 0.52 -12.03 -12.23
C ASP A 92 1.97 -12.09 -11.75
N TYR A 93 2.57 -13.28 -11.86
CA TYR A 93 3.99 -13.49 -11.67
C TYR A 93 4.72 -13.44 -13.01
N HIS A 94 5.68 -12.53 -13.11
CA HIS A 94 6.48 -12.28 -14.31
C HIS A 94 7.85 -12.92 -14.16
N VAL A 95 8.05 -14.06 -14.82
CA VAL A 95 9.29 -14.85 -14.76
C VAL A 95 10.50 -14.04 -15.25
N ASN A 96 10.33 -13.27 -16.33
CA ASN A 96 11.42 -12.58 -17.05
C ASN A 96 12.18 -11.57 -16.17
N ASN A 97 11.49 -10.94 -15.23
CA ASN A 97 12.08 -9.95 -14.32
C ASN A 97 11.95 -10.37 -12.84
N ASN A 98 11.49 -11.60 -12.57
CA ASN A 98 11.16 -12.13 -11.25
C ASN A 98 10.34 -11.12 -10.42
N SER A 99 9.24 -10.63 -10.98
CA SER A 99 8.35 -9.67 -10.33
C SER A 99 6.95 -10.21 -10.17
N ILE A 100 6.21 -9.63 -9.22
CA ILE A 100 4.80 -9.90 -9.05
C ILE A 100 4.03 -8.59 -9.08
N ASP A 101 2.93 -8.58 -9.81
CA ASP A 101 1.97 -7.50 -9.75
C ASP A 101 1.02 -7.73 -8.58
N LEU A 102 0.75 -6.65 -7.85
CA LEU A 102 -0.23 -6.66 -6.78
C LEU A 102 -1.08 -5.40 -6.81
N VAL A 103 -2.29 -5.58 -6.34
CA VAL A 103 -3.33 -4.56 -6.25
C VAL A 103 -3.68 -4.39 -4.79
N ILE A 104 -3.70 -3.14 -4.34
CA ILE A 104 -4.08 -2.78 -2.99
C ILE A 104 -5.32 -1.90 -3.06
N TYR A 105 -6.39 -2.39 -2.46
CA TYR A 105 -7.63 -1.66 -2.28
C TYR A 105 -7.71 -1.19 -0.83
N THR A 106 -7.94 0.10 -0.61
CA THR A 106 -8.19 0.60 0.76
C THR A 106 -9.33 1.60 0.81
N THR A 107 -10.18 1.44 1.82
CA THR A 107 -11.22 2.41 2.16
C THR A 107 -10.88 3.13 3.44
N PHE A 108 -11.22 4.41 3.50
CA PHE A 108 -10.98 5.26 4.67
C PHE A 108 -12.13 6.25 4.83
N ALA A 109 -12.43 6.63 6.07
CA ALA A 109 -13.38 7.71 6.31
C ALA A 109 -12.78 9.03 5.80
N LEU A 110 -13.62 9.99 5.40
CA LEU A 110 -13.20 11.39 5.19
C LEU A 110 -13.74 12.22 6.38
N LYS A 111 -12.90 12.97 7.10
CA LYS A 111 -13.43 13.89 8.13
C LYS A 111 -14.01 15.12 7.43
N LYS A 112 -15.34 15.27 7.42
CA LYS A 112 -16.00 16.57 7.27
C LYS A 112 -16.58 16.99 8.62
N ARG A 113 -16.54 18.30 8.90
CA ARG A 113 -17.04 18.92 10.13
C ARG A 113 -18.56 18.74 10.38
N ILE A 114 -19.35 18.21 9.44
CA ILE A 114 -20.82 18.25 9.51
C ILE A 114 -21.45 16.96 8.92
N GLN A 115 -22.06 16.16 9.82
CA GLN A 115 -23.13 15.14 9.70
C GLN A 115 -23.15 14.03 8.62
N ASN A 116 -22.28 13.98 7.62
CA ASN A 116 -22.23 12.86 6.66
C ASN A 116 -20.80 12.30 6.50
N GLN A 117 -20.54 11.09 7.03
CA GLN A 117 -19.27 10.39 6.83
C GLN A 117 -19.15 9.95 5.36
N LYS A 118 -18.38 10.70 4.57
CA LYS A 118 -17.98 10.26 3.22
C LYS A 118 -16.90 9.19 3.33
N THR A 119 -16.85 8.28 2.36
CA THR A 119 -15.81 7.25 2.27
C THR A 119 -14.89 7.57 1.10
N GLY A 120 -13.60 7.63 1.38
CA GLY A 120 -12.56 7.66 0.38
C GLY A 120 -12.13 6.25 0.01
N LEU A 121 -11.75 6.10 -1.25
CA LEU A 121 -11.22 4.89 -1.81
C LEU A 121 -9.87 5.17 -2.45
N ALA A 122 -8.88 4.33 -2.18
CA ALA A 122 -7.63 4.30 -2.92
C ALA A 122 -7.40 2.92 -3.52
N TYR A 123 -6.97 2.93 -4.77
CA TYR A 123 -6.54 1.77 -5.53
C TYR A 123 -5.07 1.95 -5.89
N LEU A 124 -4.21 1.06 -5.43
CA LEU A 124 -2.79 1.09 -5.75
C LEU A 124 -2.43 -0.15 -6.58
N THR A 125 -1.68 0.05 -7.64
CA THR A 125 -1.08 -1.03 -8.43
C THR A 125 0.42 -0.99 -8.22
N VAL A 126 1.04 -2.10 -7.84
CA VAL A 126 2.47 -2.18 -7.58
C VAL A 126 3.07 -3.34 -8.35
N ASN A 127 4.16 -3.08 -9.08
CA ASN A 127 5.05 -4.13 -9.56
C ASN A 127 6.19 -4.29 -8.55
N TYR A 128 6.31 -5.48 -7.97
CA TYR A 128 7.32 -5.78 -6.95
C TYR A 128 8.34 -6.79 -7.45
N ASN A 129 9.62 -6.41 -7.49
CA ASN A 129 10.70 -7.29 -7.90
C ASN A 129 11.14 -8.16 -6.72
N LEU A 130 10.95 -9.48 -6.83
CA LEU A 130 11.26 -10.44 -5.77
C LEU A 130 12.76 -10.65 -5.56
N THR A 131 13.58 -10.51 -6.62
CA THR A 131 15.05 -10.60 -6.52
C THR A 131 15.65 -9.38 -5.83
N LYS A 132 15.25 -8.18 -6.28
CA LYS A 132 15.74 -6.89 -5.77
C LYS A 132 15.07 -6.50 -4.45
N ASP A 133 14.06 -7.24 -4.03
CA ASP A 133 13.29 -7.05 -2.82
C ASP A 133 12.73 -5.61 -2.69
N LYS A 134 12.22 -5.07 -3.81
CA LYS A 134 11.68 -3.70 -3.87
C LYS A 134 10.64 -3.51 -4.96
N ALA A 135 9.76 -2.54 -4.75
CA ALA A 135 8.87 -2.01 -5.78
C ALA A 135 9.67 -1.33 -6.88
N THR A 136 9.25 -1.55 -8.12
CA THR A 136 9.82 -0.95 -9.33
C THR A 136 8.89 0.11 -9.90
N ASN A 137 7.58 -0.04 -9.68
CA ASN A 137 6.56 0.91 -10.09
C ASN A 137 5.37 0.84 -9.12
N THR A 138 4.83 1.99 -8.77
CA THR A 138 3.62 2.12 -7.95
C THR A 138 2.74 3.19 -8.57
N GLN A 139 1.51 2.83 -8.87
CA GLN A 139 0.48 3.75 -9.33
C GLN A 139 -0.62 3.85 -8.28
N ILE A 140 -1.23 5.02 -8.17
CA ILE A 140 -2.33 5.28 -7.25
C ILE A 140 -3.48 5.97 -7.97
N GLN A 141 -4.68 5.50 -7.73
CA GLN A 141 -5.93 6.13 -8.14
C GLN A 141 -6.78 6.37 -6.89
N LEU A 142 -7.33 7.58 -6.78
CA LEU A 142 -8.17 7.99 -5.68
C LEU A 142 -9.58 8.25 -6.19
N ALA A 143 -10.57 7.73 -5.47
CA ALA A 143 -11.98 8.02 -5.69
C ALA A 143 -12.64 8.39 -4.37
N THR A 144 -13.70 9.19 -4.42
CA THR A 144 -14.51 9.53 -3.25
C THR A 144 -15.96 9.26 -3.58
N SER A 145 -16.66 8.53 -2.71
CA SER A 145 -18.11 8.37 -2.83
C SER A 145 -18.83 9.22 -1.80
N GLU A 146 -19.89 9.87 -2.25
CA GLU A 146 -20.89 10.47 -1.36
C GLU A 146 -21.92 9.38 -1.04
N ALA A 147 -22.12 9.08 0.23
CA ALA A 147 -23.30 8.33 0.62
C ALA A 147 -24.50 9.26 0.44
N ASN A 148 -25.24 9.10 -0.65
CA ASN A 148 -26.55 9.72 -0.81
C ASN A 148 -27.47 9.09 0.25
N LYS A 149 -27.96 9.92 1.17
CA LYS A 149 -29.09 9.59 2.06
C LYS A 149 -30.39 9.86 1.33
#